data_AF-A0A367GIT9-F1
#
_entry.id   AF-A0A367GIT9-F1
#
_cell.length_a   1.000
_cell.length_b   1.000
_cell.length_c   1.000
_cell.angle_alpha   90.00
_cell.angle_beta   90.00
_cell.angle_gamma   90.00
#
_symmetry.space_group_name_H-M   'P 1'
#
loop_
_entity.id
_entity.type
_entity.pdbx_description
1 polymer ?
#
loop_
_entity_poly.entity_id
_entity_poly.type
_entity_poly.pdbx_seq_one_letter_code
_entity_poly.pdbx_strand_id
1 'polypeptide(L)'
;MTISDILQHPVLPFEIEDVKLVKLFSFFLHSAPTIESATAISMEAARLDQNWMSFITSYPKESWLVIAPNCTFGAYMIKAGLDGNAVVSRRKKGFVYKRKSKDETDCEACLRHIRNAIAHNNVFLLNAGNRKFILFDDYNKDKKHNARLLFTQSDLQRLKSEITK
;
A
#
# COMPACT_ATOMS: atom_id res chain seq x y z
N MET A 1 -8.48 -9.78 -15.52
CA MET A 1 -8.88 -8.80 -14.50
C MET A 1 -8.13 -7.51 -14.69
N THR A 2 -8.80 -6.39 -14.47
CA THR A 2 -8.29 -5.02 -14.52
C THR A 2 -8.26 -4.42 -13.12
N ILE A 3 -7.67 -3.23 -12.97
CA ILE A 3 -7.76 -2.47 -11.71
C ILE A 3 -9.21 -2.09 -11.41
N SER A 4 -10.00 -1.71 -12.42
CA SER A 4 -11.43 -1.43 -12.28
C SER A 4 -12.20 -2.62 -11.70
N ASP A 5 -11.86 -3.85 -12.09
CA ASP A 5 -12.49 -5.06 -11.52
C ASP A 5 -12.23 -5.17 -10.02
N ILE A 6 -11.03 -4.81 -9.55
CA ILE A 6 -10.69 -4.83 -8.11
C ILE A 6 -11.48 -3.74 -7.37
N LEU A 7 -11.56 -2.53 -7.94
CA LEU A 7 -12.25 -1.39 -7.34
C LEU A 7 -13.76 -1.61 -7.14
N GLN A 8 -14.37 -2.57 -7.84
CA GLN A 8 -15.76 -2.96 -7.64
C GLN A 8 -16.00 -3.81 -6.38
N HIS A 9 -14.93 -4.17 -5.66
CA HIS A 9 -14.99 -5.06 -4.49
C HIS A 9 -14.44 -4.36 -3.25
N PRO A 10 -15.06 -3.27 -2.77
CA PRO A 10 -14.67 -2.63 -1.52
C PRO A 10 -14.89 -3.59 -0.35
N VAL A 11 -14.03 -3.52 0.65
CA VAL A 11 -14.16 -4.29 1.89
C VAL A 11 -14.00 -3.39 3.09
N LEU A 12 -14.76 -3.69 4.14
CA LEU A 12 -14.53 -3.15 5.47
C LEU A 12 -13.42 -3.98 6.11
N PRO A 13 -12.22 -3.42 6.38
CA PRO A 13 -11.04 -4.19 6.74
C PRO A 13 -11.22 -5.16 7.92
N PHE A 14 -12.09 -4.84 8.87
CA PHE A 14 -12.30 -5.62 10.09
C PHE A 14 -13.60 -6.44 10.08
N GLU A 15 -14.38 -6.39 9.00
CA GLU A 15 -15.66 -7.10 8.87
C GLU A 15 -15.61 -8.17 7.76
N ILE A 16 -14.42 -8.69 7.48
CA ILE A 16 -14.20 -9.81 6.56
C ILE A 16 -13.87 -11.10 7.31
N GLU A 17 -14.27 -12.24 6.74
CA GLU A 17 -14.03 -13.56 7.34
C GLU A 17 -12.54 -13.97 7.34
N ASP A 18 -11.70 -13.36 6.48
CA ASP A 18 -10.28 -13.69 6.41
C ASP A 18 -9.50 -13.14 7.61
N VAL A 19 -9.47 -13.91 8.69
CA VAL A 19 -8.74 -13.60 9.92
C VAL A 19 -7.26 -13.29 9.69
N LYS A 20 -6.60 -13.92 8.69
CA LYS A 20 -5.18 -13.63 8.40
C LYS A 20 -5.04 -12.22 7.83
N LEU A 21 -5.96 -11.82 6.96
CA LEU A 21 -5.94 -10.49 6.37
C LEU A 21 -6.37 -9.42 7.39
N VAL A 22 -7.37 -9.70 8.23
CA VAL A 22 -7.77 -8.84 9.37
C VAL A 22 -6.57 -8.55 10.27
N LYS A 23 -5.76 -9.58 10.61
CA LYS A 23 -4.53 -9.40 11.40
C LYS A 23 -3.46 -8.57 10.69
N LEU A 24 -3.38 -8.63 9.36
CA LEU A 24 -2.47 -7.76 8.59
C LEU A 24 -2.95 -6.32 8.63
N PHE A 25 -4.24 -6.07 8.42
CA PHE A 25 -4.80 -4.73 8.49
C PHE A 25 -4.65 -4.12 9.88
N SER A 26 -4.93 -4.89 10.94
CA SER A 26 -4.71 -4.46 12.33
C SER A 26 -3.25 -4.05 12.57
N PHE A 27 -2.29 -4.85 12.09
CA PHE A 27 -0.87 -4.50 12.19
C PHE A 27 -0.55 -3.17 11.47
N PHE A 28 -0.95 -2.99 10.22
CA PHE A 28 -0.63 -1.77 9.48
C PHE A 28 -1.39 -0.54 9.98
N LEU A 29 -2.54 -0.72 10.64
CA LEU A 29 -3.29 0.37 11.26
C LEU A 29 -2.70 0.80 12.61
N HIS A 30 -2.19 -0.14 13.41
CA HIS A 30 -1.91 0.12 14.83
C HIS A 30 -0.47 -0.15 15.28
N SER A 31 0.26 -1.05 14.62
CA SER A 31 1.54 -1.58 15.13
C SER A 31 2.73 -1.38 14.21
N ALA A 32 2.52 -1.07 12.93
CA ALA A 32 3.59 -0.75 12.02
C ALA A 32 4.45 0.41 12.57
N PRO A 33 5.77 0.44 12.30
CA PRO A 33 6.63 1.54 12.71
C PRO A 33 6.15 2.84 12.07
N THR A 34 6.56 3.99 12.61
CA THR A 34 6.25 5.34 12.09
C THR A 34 4.79 5.78 12.21
N ILE A 35 3.89 4.89 12.67
CA ILE A 35 2.50 5.23 12.95
C ILE A 35 2.39 5.89 14.32
N GLU A 36 1.60 6.97 14.41
CA GLU A 36 1.24 7.64 15.66
C GLU A 36 0.27 6.77 16.48
N SER A 37 0.77 5.70 17.08
CA SER A 37 0.02 4.76 17.91
C SER A 37 0.86 4.32 19.11
N ALA A 38 0.23 4.15 20.27
CA ALA A 38 0.91 3.65 21.47
C ALA A 38 1.48 2.23 21.30
N THR A 39 0.95 1.46 20.34
CA THR A 39 1.40 0.10 20.03
C THR A 39 2.33 0.04 18.81
N ALA A 40 2.72 1.18 18.24
CA ALA A 40 3.64 1.21 17.11
C ALA A 40 5.01 0.68 17.52
N ILE A 41 5.64 -0.10 16.64
CA ILE A 41 7.00 -0.60 16.86
C ILE A 41 7.97 0.58 16.86
N SER A 42 8.72 0.71 17.95
CA SER A 42 9.86 1.63 18.01
C SER A 42 11.05 1.03 17.28
N MET A 43 11.54 1.72 16.26
CA MET A 43 12.68 1.28 15.44
C MET A 43 13.51 2.48 15.02
N GLU A 44 14.83 2.32 15.03
CA GLU A 44 15.77 3.30 14.46
C GLU A 44 15.49 3.52 12.97
N ALA A 45 15.42 4.78 12.54
CA ALA A 45 15.08 5.14 11.17
C ALA A 45 16.00 4.48 10.13
N ALA A 46 17.31 4.44 10.41
CA ALA A 46 18.28 3.80 9.52
C ALA A 46 18.03 2.29 9.33
N ARG A 47 17.58 1.58 10.38
CA ARG A 47 17.21 0.16 10.29
C ARG A 47 15.94 -0.02 9.49
N LEU A 48 14.94 0.85 9.69
CA LEU A 48 13.70 0.80 8.93
C LEU A 48 13.96 1.01 7.42
N ASP A 49 14.82 1.97 7.08
CA ASP A 49 15.19 2.22 5.70
C ASP A 49 15.94 1.02 5.09
N GLN A 50 16.84 0.38 5.84
CA GLN A 50 17.50 -0.85 5.38
C GLN A 50 16.49 -1.98 5.12
N ASN A 51 15.55 -2.19 6.05
CA ASN A 51 14.49 -3.18 5.93
C ASN A 51 13.57 -2.90 4.73
N TRP A 52 13.22 -1.63 4.51
CA TRP A 52 12.48 -1.19 3.34
C TRP A 52 13.24 -1.47 2.04
N MET A 53 14.55 -1.20 2.01
CA MET A 53 15.38 -1.50 0.85
C MET A 53 15.41 -2.99 0.54
N SER A 54 15.51 -3.86 1.55
CA SER A 54 15.39 -5.32 1.38
C SER A 54 14.03 -5.74 0.81
N PHE A 55 12.96 -5.06 1.17
CA PHE A 55 11.64 -5.29 0.57
C PHE A 55 11.55 -4.80 -0.89
N ILE A 56 11.90 -3.54 -1.13
CA ILE A 56 11.61 -2.85 -2.41
C ILE A 56 12.51 -3.32 -3.55
N THR A 57 13.72 -3.81 -3.25
CA THR A 57 14.67 -4.29 -4.28
C THR A 57 14.16 -5.50 -5.06
N SER A 58 13.17 -6.23 -4.53
CA SER A 58 12.54 -7.31 -5.28
C SER A 58 11.46 -6.83 -6.27
N TYR A 59 11.16 -5.53 -6.29
CA TYR A 59 10.18 -4.94 -7.20
C TYR A 59 10.90 -4.35 -8.41
N PRO A 60 10.38 -4.55 -9.63
CA PRO A 60 10.88 -3.82 -10.80
C PRO A 60 10.82 -2.32 -10.55
N LYS A 61 11.88 -1.58 -10.86
CA LYS A 61 11.96 -0.12 -10.60
C LYS A 61 10.80 0.66 -11.22
N GLU A 62 10.25 0.18 -12.33
CA GLU A 62 9.12 0.77 -13.05
C GLU A 62 7.78 0.52 -12.37
N SER A 63 7.71 -0.46 -11.47
CA SER A 63 6.47 -0.86 -10.78
C SER A 63 6.15 0.00 -9.57
N TRP A 64 7.08 0.84 -9.13
CA TRP A 64 6.89 1.71 -7.99
C TRP A 64 7.34 3.13 -8.28
N LEU A 65 6.44 4.09 -8.04
CA LEU A 65 6.69 5.50 -8.29
C LEU A 65 6.35 6.30 -7.04
N VAL A 66 7.37 6.97 -6.50
CA VAL A 66 7.18 7.96 -5.45
C VAL A 66 7.15 9.33 -6.09
N ILE A 67 6.08 10.07 -5.80
CA ILE A 67 5.82 11.38 -6.41
C ILE A 67 5.92 12.49 -5.38
N ALA A 68 6.38 13.65 -5.84
CA ALA A 68 6.41 14.85 -5.02
C ALA A 68 4.97 15.30 -4.69
N PRO A 69 4.76 15.99 -3.54
CA PRO A 69 3.43 16.38 -3.06
C PRO A 69 2.56 17.12 -4.11
N ASN A 70 3.19 18.00 -4.89
CA ASN A 70 2.52 18.94 -5.80
C ASN A 70 2.30 18.39 -7.21
N CYS A 71 2.68 17.14 -7.50
CA CYS A 71 2.52 16.55 -8.83
C CYS A 71 1.08 16.07 -9.08
N THR A 72 0.65 16.07 -10.35
CA THR A 72 -0.65 15.50 -10.77
C THR A 72 -0.60 13.97 -10.77
N PHE A 73 -1.54 13.32 -10.07
CA PHE A 73 -1.47 11.88 -9.79
C PHE A 73 -1.77 11.00 -11.02
N GLY A 74 -2.69 11.42 -11.89
CA GLY A 74 -3.25 10.60 -12.98
C GLY A 74 -2.22 10.04 -13.96
N ALA A 75 -1.26 10.86 -14.40
CA ALA A 75 -0.23 10.43 -15.35
C ALA A 75 0.68 9.34 -14.75
N TYR A 76 0.95 9.40 -13.44
CA TYR A 76 1.78 8.41 -12.76
C TYR A 76 1.03 7.09 -12.53
N MET A 77 -0.29 7.12 -12.33
CA MET A 77 -1.10 5.89 -12.31
C MET A 77 -0.98 5.13 -13.62
N ILE A 78 -1.11 5.81 -14.76
CA ILE A 78 -0.97 5.17 -16.08
C ILE A 78 0.45 4.62 -16.24
N LYS A 79 1.47 5.41 -15.87
CA LYS A 79 2.89 4.99 -15.96
C LYS A 79 3.20 3.74 -15.12
N ALA A 80 2.63 3.62 -13.92
CA ALA A 80 2.77 2.43 -13.08
C ALA A 80 1.82 1.29 -13.46
N GLY A 81 0.95 1.50 -14.45
CA GLY A 81 -0.10 0.55 -14.82
C GLY A 81 -1.11 0.32 -13.69
N LEU A 82 -1.47 1.36 -12.94
CA LEU A 82 -2.49 1.31 -11.87
C LEU A 82 -3.75 2.11 -12.22
N ASP A 83 -3.86 2.59 -13.46
CA ASP A 83 -5.12 3.13 -13.96
C ASP A 83 -6.18 2.03 -14.12
N GLY A 84 -7.45 2.42 -14.18
CA GLY A 84 -8.58 1.47 -14.17
C GLY A 84 -8.52 0.40 -15.26
N ASN A 85 -8.00 0.75 -16.45
CA ASN A 85 -7.95 -0.16 -17.60
C ASN A 85 -6.74 -1.10 -17.54
N ALA A 86 -5.82 -0.88 -16.61
CA ALA A 86 -4.58 -1.63 -16.56
C ALA A 86 -4.85 -3.10 -16.18
N VAL A 87 -4.43 -4.01 -17.06
CA VAL A 87 -4.57 -5.45 -16.81
C VAL A 87 -3.70 -5.86 -15.63
N VAL A 88 -4.30 -6.55 -14.66
CA VAL A 88 -3.61 -7.11 -13.50
C VAL A 88 -3.21 -8.55 -13.84
N SER A 89 -1.93 -8.72 -14.12
CA SER A 89 -1.34 -10.04 -14.31
C SER A 89 -0.98 -10.67 -12.96
N ARG A 90 -0.77 -11.98 -12.97
CA ARG A 90 -0.31 -12.75 -11.81
C ARG A 90 0.92 -12.17 -11.10
N ARG A 91 1.83 -11.52 -11.84
CA ARG A 91 3.07 -10.96 -11.27
C ARG A 91 2.98 -9.45 -11.04
N LYS A 92 1.86 -8.84 -11.39
CA LYS A 92 1.71 -7.40 -11.26
C LYS A 92 1.66 -7.04 -9.79
N LYS A 93 2.59 -6.18 -9.43
CA LYS A 93 2.64 -5.47 -8.17
C LYS A 93 2.94 -4.04 -8.55
N GLY A 94 2.42 -3.08 -7.81
CA GLY A 94 2.84 -1.73 -8.05
C GLY A 94 2.19 -0.74 -7.13
N PHE A 95 2.87 0.38 -6.98
CA PHE A 95 2.42 1.45 -6.10
C PHE A 95 2.80 2.80 -6.66
N VAL A 96 1.86 3.73 -6.55
CA VAL A 96 2.07 5.15 -6.80
C VAL A 96 1.62 5.88 -5.57
N TYR A 97 2.48 6.68 -4.97
CA TYR A 97 2.11 7.45 -3.78
C TYR A 97 2.92 8.72 -3.62
N LYS A 98 2.31 9.71 -2.95
CA LYS A 98 2.90 11.00 -2.67
C LYS A 98 3.57 11.03 -1.31
N ARG A 99 4.77 11.60 -1.24
CA ARG A 99 5.29 12.03 0.06
C ARG A 99 4.47 13.20 0.61
N LYS A 100 4.36 13.31 1.93
CA LYS A 100 3.77 14.45 2.64
C LYS A 100 4.72 15.64 2.65
N SER A 101 6.02 15.37 2.68
CA SER A 101 7.09 16.38 2.75
C SER A 101 8.37 15.86 2.08
N LYS A 102 9.42 16.69 2.01
CA LYS A 102 10.71 16.28 1.44
C LYS A 102 11.48 15.32 2.37
N ASP A 103 11.24 15.43 3.67
CA ASP A 103 11.98 14.70 4.71
C ASP A 103 11.36 13.33 5.03
N GLU A 104 10.15 13.06 4.53
CA GLU A 104 9.51 11.77 4.67
C GLU A 104 10.20 10.71 3.81
N THR A 105 10.54 9.57 4.40
CA THR A 105 11.15 8.45 3.67
C THR A 105 10.10 7.72 2.82
N ASP A 106 10.57 6.93 1.85
CA ASP A 106 9.66 6.13 1.02
C ASP A 106 8.90 5.07 1.85
N CYS A 107 9.55 4.52 2.87
CA CYS A 107 8.92 3.58 3.79
C CYS A 107 7.81 4.25 4.60
N GLU A 108 8.12 5.39 5.23
CA GLU A 108 7.15 6.18 6.02
C GLU A 108 5.93 6.56 5.18
N ALA A 109 6.15 7.07 3.97
CA ALA A 109 5.07 7.42 3.06
C ALA A 109 4.20 6.20 2.73
N CYS A 110 4.81 5.06 2.36
CA CYS A 110 4.10 3.83 2.05
C CYS A 110 3.23 3.35 3.23
N LEU A 111 3.81 3.28 4.44
CA LEU A 111 3.10 2.82 5.64
C LEU A 111 1.96 3.77 6.02
N ARG A 112 2.18 5.10 5.94
CA ARG A 112 1.14 6.11 6.17
C ARG A 112 -0.04 5.93 5.21
N HIS A 113 0.22 5.67 3.93
CA HIS A 113 -0.84 5.48 2.94
C HIS A 113 -1.63 4.18 3.15
N ILE A 114 -0.96 3.07 3.51
CA ILE A 114 -1.66 1.83 3.88
C ILE A 114 -2.56 2.09 5.09
N ARG A 115 -2.02 2.74 6.15
CA ARG A 115 -2.77 3.08 7.35
C ARG A 115 -3.99 3.94 7.04
N ASN A 116 -3.83 4.99 6.24
CA ASN A 116 -4.92 5.89 5.87
C ASN A 116 -6.01 5.17 5.08
N ALA A 117 -5.64 4.34 4.11
CA ALA A 117 -6.59 3.57 3.33
C ALA A 117 -7.43 2.63 4.22
N ILE A 118 -6.80 1.96 5.20
CA ILE A 118 -7.50 1.12 6.19
C ILE A 118 -8.42 1.98 7.07
N ALA A 119 -7.92 3.08 7.64
CA ALA A 119 -8.67 3.95 8.53
C ALA A 119 -9.90 4.60 7.86
N HIS A 120 -9.84 4.80 6.54
CA HIS A 120 -10.91 5.41 5.75
C HIS A 120 -11.73 4.40 4.94
N ASN A 121 -11.56 3.09 5.17
CA ASN A 121 -12.26 2.01 4.43
C ASN A 121 -12.09 2.08 2.90
N ASN A 122 -10.95 2.59 2.43
CA ASN A 122 -10.59 2.64 1.02
C ASN A 122 -9.73 1.43 0.65
N VAL A 123 -10.20 0.24 1.03
CA VAL A 123 -9.55 -1.04 0.79
C VAL A 123 -10.43 -1.89 -0.11
N PHE A 124 -9.83 -2.47 -1.13
CA PHE A 124 -10.52 -3.31 -2.11
C PHE A 124 -9.84 -4.66 -2.19
N LEU A 125 -10.64 -5.73 -2.32
CA LEU A 125 -10.17 -7.10 -2.28
C LEU A 125 -10.80 -7.92 -3.40
N LEU A 126 -9.96 -8.49 -4.27
CA LEU A 126 -10.42 -9.41 -5.30
C LEU A 126 -9.67 -10.75 -5.22
N ASN A 127 -10.44 -11.83 -5.14
CA ASN A 127 -9.91 -13.18 -5.17
C ASN A 127 -9.75 -13.65 -6.61
N ALA A 128 -8.55 -14.14 -6.95
CA ALA A 128 -8.17 -14.63 -8.28
C ALA A 128 -7.56 -16.02 -8.15
N GLY A 129 -8.41 -17.04 -8.03
CA GLY A 129 -8.00 -18.39 -7.64
C GLY A 129 -7.37 -18.36 -6.24
N ASN A 130 -6.14 -18.87 -6.09
CA ASN A 130 -5.44 -18.93 -4.81
C ASN A 130 -4.77 -17.61 -4.39
N ARG A 131 -5.00 -16.51 -5.12
CA ARG A 131 -4.37 -15.21 -4.85
C ARG A 131 -5.42 -14.19 -4.49
N LYS A 132 -5.07 -13.36 -3.50
CA LYS A 132 -5.86 -12.22 -3.08
C LYS A 132 -5.12 -10.96 -3.47
N PHE A 133 -5.73 -10.15 -4.32
CA PHE A 133 -5.25 -8.82 -4.66
C PHE A 133 -5.92 -7.82 -3.74
N ILE A 134 -5.09 -7.03 -3.06
CA ILE A 134 -5.52 -5.97 -2.16
C ILE A 134 -5.07 -4.65 -2.75
N LEU A 135 -6.02 -3.75 -2.95
CA LEU A 135 -5.75 -2.40 -3.42
C LEU A 135 -6.10 -1.42 -2.31
N PHE A 136 -5.16 -0.52 -2.02
CA PHE A 136 -5.32 0.56 -1.06
C PHE A 136 -5.34 1.87 -1.84
N ASP A 137 -6.41 2.65 -1.69
CA ASP A 137 -6.45 4.02 -2.17
C ASP A 137 -6.38 4.99 -0.98
N ASP A 138 -5.55 6.02 -1.10
CA ASP A 138 -5.53 7.14 -0.16
C ASP A 138 -5.88 8.43 -0.90
N TYR A 139 -6.66 9.28 -0.24
CA TYR A 139 -7.16 10.52 -0.78
C TYR A 139 -6.79 11.68 0.14
N ASN A 140 -6.52 12.85 -0.43
CA ASN A 140 -6.37 14.06 0.36
C ASN A 140 -7.74 14.57 0.86
N LYS A 141 -7.73 15.65 1.65
CA LYS A 141 -8.95 16.29 2.17
C LYS A 141 -9.93 16.75 1.06
N ASP A 142 -9.43 17.02 -0.14
CA ASP A 142 -10.21 17.42 -1.32
C ASP A 142 -10.68 16.23 -2.17
N LYS A 143 -10.55 14.99 -1.65
CA LYS A 143 -10.86 13.73 -2.36
C LYS A 143 -10.03 13.49 -3.62
N LYS A 144 -8.85 14.11 -3.73
CA LYS A 144 -7.88 13.83 -4.80
C LYS A 144 -6.99 12.66 -4.40
N HIS A 145 -6.66 11.79 -5.36
CA HIS A 145 -5.77 10.66 -5.13
C HIS A 145 -4.39 11.12 -4.63
N ASN A 146 -3.97 10.51 -3.53
CA ASN A 146 -2.66 10.66 -2.91
C ASN A 146 -1.84 9.37 -3.02
N ALA A 147 -2.50 8.21 -3.00
CA ALA A 147 -1.86 6.93 -3.25
C ALA A 147 -2.83 5.93 -3.88
N ARG A 148 -2.22 4.97 -4.59
CA ARG A 148 -2.81 3.71 -5.01
C ARG A 148 -1.74 2.64 -4.89
N LEU A 149 -2.00 1.63 -4.07
CA LEU A 149 -1.04 0.58 -3.77
C LEU A 149 -1.69 -0.78 -4.03
N LEU A 150 -1.12 -1.58 -4.94
CA LEU A 150 -1.57 -2.93 -5.25
C LEU A 150 -0.59 -3.96 -4.66
N PHE A 151 -1.11 -4.77 -3.75
CA PHE A 151 -0.39 -5.88 -3.14
C PHE A 151 -1.12 -7.19 -3.36
N THR A 152 -0.38 -8.29 -3.36
CA THR A 152 -0.97 -9.58 -2.98
C THR A 152 -0.94 -9.77 -1.46
N GLN A 153 -1.73 -10.68 -0.91
CA GLN A 153 -1.65 -11.01 0.52
C GLN A 153 -0.24 -11.43 0.93
N SER A 154 0.47 -12.19 0.09
CA SER A 154 1.88 -12.56 0.32
C SER A 154 2.82 -11.36 0.33
N ASP A 155 2.55 -10.33 -0.48
CA ASP A 155 3.37 -9.13 -0.48
C ASP A 155 3.20 -8.34 0.81
N LEU A 156 1.97 -8.21 1.32
CA LEU A 156 1.70 -7.58 2.62
C LEU A 156 2.33 -8.34 3.78
N GLN A 157 2.26 -9.68 3.75
CA GLN A 157 2.93 -10.52 4.75
C GLN A 157 4.44 -10.31 4.72
N ARG A 158 5.04 -10.29 3.53
CA ARG A 158 6.47 -10.05 3.40
C ARG A 158 6.84 -8.63 3.84
N LEU A 159 6.08 -7.62 3.44
CA LEU A 159 6.29 -6.24 3.88
C LEU A 159 6.32 -6.17 5.40
N LYS A 160 5.30 -6.74 6.06
CA LYS A 160 5.24 -6.84 7.52
C LYS A 160 6.50 -7.52 8.07
N SER A 161 6.87 -8.70 7.55
CA SER A 161 8.05 -9.42 8.04
C SER A 161 9.32 -8.57 7.92
N GLU A 162 9.59 -8.00 6.74
CA GLU A 162 10.79 -7.20 6.47
C GLU A 162 10.87 -5.96 7.38
N ILE A 163 9.81 -5.16 7.50
CA ILE A 163 9.85 -3.93 8.31
C ILE A 163 9.89 -4.19 9.82
N THR A 164 9.69 -5.45 10.24
CA THR A 164 9.82 -5.87 11.64
C THR A 164 11.11 -6.63 11.93
N LYS A 165 11.97 -6.85 10.93
CA LYS A 165 13.26 -7.54 11.12
C LYS A 165 14.20 -6.76 12.00
#